data_AF-A0A2N2DUP8-F1
#
_entry.id   AF-A0A2N2DUP8-F1
#
_cell.length_a   1.000
_cell.length_b   1.000
_cell.length_c   1.000
_cell.angle_alpha   90.00
_cell.angle_beta   90.00
_cell.angle_gamma   90.00
#
_symmetry.space_group_name_H-M   'P 1'
#
loop_
_entity.id
_entity.type
_entity.pdbx_description
1 polymer ?
#
loop_
_entity_poly.entity_id
_entity_poly.type
_entity_poly.pdbx_seq_one_letter_code
_entity_poly.pdbx_strand_id
1 'polypeptide(L)'
;MNFEFLKKYIENVEVYLPQLEFVANFLDKHRVEVNPDNFETFWNHIATLLERITTKAQNELEIPEEHGLMNRSLELATELDDAVKMQFGTSSITEFEKFLIALYIDQFLRKENTHE
;
A
#
# COMPACT_ATOMS: atom_id res chain seq x y z
N MET A 1 12.62 8.73 -0.28
CA MET A 1 11.72 8.95 -1.43
C MET A 1 11.12 10.35 -1.29
N ASN A 2 10.82 11.06 -2.39
CA ASN A 2 10.16 12.39 -2.31
C ASN A 2 8.66 12.24 -2.62
N PHE A 3 7.80 12.67 -1.69
CA PHE A 3 6.34 12.56 -1.76
C PHE A 3 5.62 13.87 -2.11
N GLU A 4 6.33 14.95 -2.45
CA GLU A 4 5.73 16.27 -2.73
C GLU A 4 4.69 16.25 -3.86
N PHE A 5 4.79 15.32 -4.82
CA PHE A 5 3.81 15.18 -5.89
C PHE A 5 2.38 14.85 -5.38
N LEU A 6 2.27 14.25 -4.18
CA LEU A 6 0.99 13.90 -3.56
C LEU A 6 0.17 15.12 -3.13
N LYS A 7 0.77 16.31 -3.03
CA LYS A 7 0.06 17.57 -2.75
C LYS A 7 -1.00 17.92 -3.79
N LYS A 8 -0.93 17.30 -4.98
CA LYS A 8 -1.98 17.42 -6.02
C LYS A 8 -3.26 16.66 -5.66
N TYR A 9 -3.18 15.68 -4.77
CA TYR A 9 -4.27 14.76 -4.43
C TYR A 9 -4.72 14.88 -2.97
N ILE A 10 -3.80 15.28 -2.07
CA ILE A 10 -4.02 15.29 -0.62
C ILE A 10 -3.54 16.63 -0.06
N GLU A 11 -4.46 17.42 0.49
CA GLU A 11 -4.20 18.79 0.94
C GLU A 11 -3.21 18.87 2.11
N ASN A 12 -3.19 17.87 3.00
CA ASN A 12 -2.36 17.83 4.21
C ASN A 12 -1.40 16.62 4.21
N VAL A 13 -0.75 16.33 3.08
CA VAL A 13 0.10 15.14 2.95
C VAL A 13 1.26 15.11 3.95
N GLU A 14 1.72 16.26 4.45
CA GLU A 14 2.81 16.33 5.43
C GLU A 14 2.54 15.51 6.70
N VAL A 15 1.26 15.38 7.09
CA VAL A 15 0.84 14.62 8.27
C VAL A 15 1.10 13.11 8.10
N TYR A 16 1.15 12.63 6.86
CA TYR A 16 1.31 11.23 6.51
C TYR A 16 2.73 10.86 6.06
N LEU A 17 3.65 11.83 5.96
CA LEU A 17 5.03 11.57 5.51
C LEU A 17 5.75 10.47 6.33
N PRO A 18 5.67 10.45 7.68
CA PRO A 18 6.31 9.39 8.45
C PRO A 18 5.78 7.98 8.11
N GLN A 19 4.47 7.87 7.89
CA GLN A 19 3.82 6.62 7.51
C GLN A 19 4.17 6.22 6.07
N LEU A 20 4.23 7.18 5.14
CA LEU A 20 4.64 6.93 3.76
C LEU A 20 6.10 6.47 3.66
N GLU A 21 7.00 7.10 4.43
CA GLU A 21 8.39 6.66 4.54
C GLU A 21 8.50 5.27 5.16
N PHE A 22 7.67 4.96 6.17
CA PHE A 22 7.61 3.64 6.75
C PHE A 22 7.18 2.57 5.74
N VAL A 23 6.13 2.83 4.96
CA VAL A 23 5.68 1.93 3.89
C VAL A 23 6.77 1.75 2.83
N ALA A 24 7.47 2.83 2.44
CA ALA A 24 8.58 2.73 1.49
C ALA A 24 9.72 1.84 2.02
N ASN A 25 10.11 2.03 3.28
CA ASN A 25 11.14 1.20 3.92
C ASN A 25 10.70 -0.26 4.08
N PHE A 26 9.41 -0.50 4.34
CA PHE A 26 8.86 -1.85 4.36
C PHE A 26 9.04 -2.52 3.00
N LEU A 27 8.61 -1.88 1.91
CA LEU A 27 8.75 -2.43 0.55
C LEU A 27 10.21 -2.70 0.20
N ASP A 28 11.11 -1.75 0.49
CA ASP A 28 12.55 -1.90 0.26
C ASP A 28 13.15 -3.09 1.03
N LYS A 29 12.82 -3.24 2.32
CA LYS A 29 13.23 -4.38 3.15
C LYS A 29 12.78 -5.72 2.56
N HIS A 30 11.59 -5.74 1.95
CA HIS A 30 11.03 -6.93 1.32
C HIS A 30 11.42 -7.07 -0.16
N ARG A 31 12.31 -6.21 -0.68
CA ARG A 31 12.78 -6.17 -2.07
C ARG A 31 11.62 -6.09 -3.06
N VAL A 32 10.66 -5.22 -2.77
CA VAL A 32 9.54 -4.92 -3.68
C VAL A 32 9.79 -3.57 -4.31
N GLU A 33 10.16 -3.55 -5.59
CA GLU A 33 10.38 -2.29 -6.31
C GLU A 33 9.07 -1.73 -6.86
N VAL A 34 8.72 -0.51 -6.44
CA VAL A 34 7.52 0.18 -6.96
C VAL A 34 7.73 0.50 -8.43
N ASN A 35 6.89 -0.07 -9.29
CA ASN A 35 6.93 0.16 -10.73
C ASN A 35 6.71 1.67 -11.05
N PRO A 36 7.59 2.31 -11.84
CA PRO A 36 7.39 3.68 -12.33
C PRO A 36 6.02 3.93 -12.98
N ASP A 37 5.47 2.95 -13.70
CA ASP A 37 4.21 3.11 -14.44
C ASP A 37 3.00 3.34 -13.50
N ASN A 38 3.05 2.76 -12.30
CA ASN A 38 1.97 2.82 -11.31
C ASN A 38 2.37 3.61 -10.06
N PHE A 39 3.53 4.27 -10.09
CA PHE A 39 4.13 4.91 -8.92
C PHE A 39 3.20 5.95 -8.29
N GLU A 40 2.68 6.89 -9.07
CA GLU A 40 1.81 7.94 -8.54
C GLU A 40 0.49 7.37 -8.00
N THR A 41 -0.11 6.43 -8.73
CA THR A 41 -1.38 5.79 -8.35
C THR A 41 -1.25 5.00 -7.05
N PHE A 42 -0.19 4.21 -6.90
CA PHE A 42 0.09 3.45 -5.70
C PHE A 42 0.26 4.36 -4.49
N TRP A 43 1.11 5.37 -4.58
CA TRP A 43 1.37 6.25 -3.43
C TRP A 43 0.18 7.15 -3.09
N ASN A 44 -0.60 7.57 -4.08
CA ASN A 44 -1.86 8.26 -3.84
C ASN A 44 -2.84 7.34 -3.08
N HIS A 45 -2.94 6.07 -3.47
CA HIS A 45 -3.77 5.10 -2.78
C HIS A 45 -3.32 4.88 -1.33
N ILE A 46 -2.02 4.67 -1.08
CA ILE A 46 -1.49 4.50 0.28
C ILE A 46 -1.76 5.73 1.13
N ALA A 47 -1.51 6.93 0.61
CA ALA A 47 -1.70 8.15 1.38
C ALA A 47 -3.19 8.41 1.70
N THR A 48 -4.10 8.19 0.75
CA THR A 48 -5.54 8.29 0.99
C THR A 48 -6.06 7.18 1.92
N LEU A 49 -5.49 5.98 1.86
CA LEU A 49 -5.82 4.90 2.78
C LEU A 49 -5.40 5.25 4.21
N LEU A 50 -4.19 5.80 4.42
CA LEU A 50 -3.72 6.23 5.73
C LEU A 50 -4.65 7.28 6.36
N GLU A 51 -5.16 8.23 5.57
CA GLU A 51 -6.21 9.15 6.00
C GLU A 51 -7.50 8.40 6.39
N ARG A 52 -7.98 7.48 5.55
CA ARG A 52 -9.21 6.71 5.79
C ARG A 52 -9.15 5.78 7.00
N ILE A 53 -7.98 5.23 7.31
CA ILE A 53 -7.78 4.44 8.53
C ILE A 53 -8.04 5.31 9.77
N THR A 54 -7.55 6.55 9.78
CA THR A 54 -7.74 7.46 10.92
C THR A 54 -9.19 7.92 11.07
N THR A 55 -9.89 8.13 9.96
CA THR A 55 -11.30 8.58 9.94
C THR A 55 -12.31 7.43 9.98
N LYS A 56 -11.85 6.17 9.94
CA LYS A 56 -12.68 4.95 9.86
C LYS A 56 -13.61 4.93 8.63
N ALA A 57 -13.18 5.52 7.53
CA ALA A 57 -13.93 5.62 6.27
C ALA A 57 -13.36 4.70 5.17
N GLN A 58 -12.92 3.51 5.57
CA GLN A 58 -12.32 2.52 4.66
C GLN A 58 -13.39 1.82 3.82
N ASN A 59 -13.03 1.37 2.63
CA ASN A 59 -13.97 0.63 1.79
C ASN A 59 -14.08 -0.83 2.24
N GLU A 60 -15.28 -1.36 2.16
CA GLU A 60 -15.59 -2.78 2.35
C GLU A 60 -16.39 -3.23 1.13
N LEU A 61 -15.71 -3.84 0.17
CA LEU A 61 -16.31 -4.43 -1.02
C LEU A 61 -15.99 -5.92 -1.06
N GLU A 62 -16.83 -6.68 -1.76
CA GLU A 62 -16.59 -8.10 -1.98
C GLU A 62 -15.31 -8.33 -2.78
N ILE A 63 -14.50 -9.27 -2.31
CA ILE A 63 -13.29 -9.70 -2.99
C ILE A 63 -13.66 -10.90 -3.88
N PRO A 64 -13.26 -10.94 -5.16
CA PRO A 64 -13.49 -12.10 -6.01
C PRO A 64 -12.85 -13.36 -5.40
N GLU A 65 -13.59 -14.48 -5.38
CA GLU A 65 -13.07 -15.76 -4.88
C GLU A 65 -11.82 -16.22 -5.64
N GLU A 66 -11.81 -16.00 -6.95
CA GLU A 66 -10.66 -16.24 -7.82
C GLU A 66 -10.07 -14.92 -8.31
N HIS A 67 -8.96 -14.49 -7.70
CA HIS A 67 -8.30 -13.22 -8.03
C HIS A 67 -6.91 -13.41 -8.67
N GLY A 68 -6.35 -14.63 -8.68
CA GLY A 68 -5.10 -14.95 -9.38
C GLY A 68 -3.82 -14.31 -8.82
N LEU A 69 -3.88 -13.73 -7.62
CA LEU A 69 -2.71 -13.11 -6.96
C LEU A 69 -1.79 -14.17 -6.39
N MET A 70 -0.50 -13.90 -6.38
CA MET A 70 0.50 -14.73 -5.71
C MET A 70 0.25 -14.72 -4.19
N ASN A 71 0.37 -15.87 -3.52
CA ASN A 71 0.26 -15.92 -2.05
C ASN A 71 1.20 -14.91 -1.38
N ARG A 72 2.39 -14.69 -1.96
CA ARG A 72 3.37 -13.76 -1.41
C ARG A 72 2.87 -12.31 -1.37
N SER A 73 2.07 -11.86 -2.33
CA SER A 73 1.55 -10.48 -2.31
C SER A 73 0.48 -10.29 -1.25
N LEU A 74 -0.37 -11.31 -1.01
CA LEU A 74 -1.35 -11.32 0.08
C LEU A 74 -0.66 -11.33 1.47
N GLU A 75 0.37 -12.16 1.62
CA GLU A 75 1.20 -12.21 2.83
C GLU A 75 1.82 -10.84 3.11
N LEU A 76 2.45 -10.22 2.12
CA LEU A 76 3.07 -8.91 2.27
C LEU A 76 2.07 -7.80 2.61
N ALA A 77 0.86 -7.84 2.04
CA ALA A 77 -0.18 -6.88 2.40
C ALA A 77 -0.65 -7.05 3.86
N THR A 78 -0.72 -8.29 4.34
CA THR A 78 -1.04 -8.59 5.76
C THR A 78 0.09 -8.17 6.69
N GLU A 79 1.33 -8.50 6.34
CA GLU A 79 2.53 -8.07 7.08
C GLU A 79 2.61 -6.54 7.17
N LEU A 80 2.22 -5.82 6.11
CA LEU A 80 2.18 -4.36 6.10
C LEU A 80 1.11 -3.80 7.05
N ASP A 81 -0.11 -4.35 7.04
CA ASP A 81 -1.18 -3.95 7.97
C ASP A 81 -0.71 -4.09 9.43
N ASP A 82 -0.16 -5.26 9.77
CA ASP A 82 0.38 -5.53 11.11
C ASP A 82 1.51 -4.56 11.48
N ALA A 83 2.42 -4.28 10.55
CA ALA A 83 3.54 -3.37 10.76
C ALA A 83 3.08 -1.92 10.97
N VAL A 84 2.14 -1.43 10.16
CA VAL A 84 1.57 -0.08 10.28
C VAL A 84 0.80 0.07 11.59
N LYS A 85 -0.02 -0.92 11.93
CA LYS A 85 -0.77 -0.95 13.19
C LYS A 85 0.14 -0.95 14.41
N MET A 86 1.21 -1.75 14.40
CA MET A 86 2.18 -1.81 15.49
C MET A 86 2.97 -0.51 15.64
N GLN A 87 3.37 0.11 14.54
CA GLN A 87 4.19 1.32 14.54
C GLN A 87 3.39 2.58 14.92
N PHE A 88 2.16 2.71 14.45
CA PHE A 88 1.38 3.95 14.54
C PHE A 88 0.12 3.84 15.40
N GLY A 89 -0.18 2.67 15.96
CA GLY A 89 -1.35 2.47 16.82
C GLY A 89 -2.69 2.67 16.08
N THR A 90 -2.70 2.46 14.77
CA THR A 90 -3.87 2.69 13.92
C THR A 90 -4.88 1.53 14.01
N SER A 91 -6.09 1.77 13.49
CA SER A 91 -7.03 0.67 13.24
C SER A 91 -6.48 -0.23 12.12
N SER A 92 -6.94 -1.49 12.09
CA SER A 92 -6.61 -2.43 11.02
C SER A 92 -7.16 -1.95 9.68
N ILE A 93 -6.42 -2.27 8.62
CA ILE A 93 -6.85 -2.10 7.24
C ILE A 93 -7.94 -3.13 6.94
N THR A 94 -9.02 -2.72 6.25
CA THR A 94 -10.08 -3.67 5.87
C THR A 94 -9.54 -4.74 4.92
N GLU A 95 -10.21 -5.89 4.84
CA GLU A 95 -9.80 -6.97 3.92
C GLU A 95 -9.75 -6.49 2.46
N PHE A 96 -10.68 -5.65 2.06
CA PHE A 96 -10.72 -5.11 0.70
C PHE A 96 -9.53 -4.16 0.42
N GLU A 97 -9.19 -3.27 1.34
CA GLU A 97 -8.05 -2.36 1.17
C GLU A 97 -6.71 -3.14 1.21
N LYS A 98 -6.61 -4.19 2.04
CA LYS A 98 -5.48 -5.13 1.99
C LYS A 98 -5.38 -5.84 0.65
N PHE A 99 -6.52 -6.24 0.07
CA PHE A 99 -6.56 -6.83 -1.26
C PHE A 99 -6.08 -5.86 -2.36
N LEU A 100 -6.46 -4.58 -2.29
CA LEU A 100 -5.94 -3.54 -3.19
C LEU A 100 -4.42 -3.36 -3.06
N ILE A 101 -3.90 -3.34 -1.84
CA ILE A 101 -2.45 -3.32 -1.60
C ILE A 101 -1.78 -4.56 -2.21
N ALA A 102 -2.35 -5.75 -2.01
CA ALA A 102 -1.83 -6.99 -2.56
C ALA A 102 -1.81 -6.97 -4.10
N LEU A 103 -2.81 -6.38 -4.75
CA LEU A 103 -2.82 -6.17 -6.20
C LEU A 103 -1.62 -5.35 -6.68
N TYR A 104 -1.28 -4.25 -6.00
CA TYR A 104 -0.09 -3.46 -6.35
C TYR A 104 1.20 -4.25 -6.15
N ILE A 105 1.36 -4.91 -5.01
CA ILE A 105 2.55 -5.71 -4.70
C ILE A 105 2.73 -6.86 -5.69
N ASP A 106 1.64 -7.52 -6.08
CA ASP A 106 1.66 -8.60 -7.08
C ASP A 106 2.16 -8.10 -8.43
N GLN A 107 1.70 -6.93 -8.89
CA GLN A 107 2.17 -6.30 -10.13
C GLN A 107 3.66 -5.97 -10.06
N PHE A 108 4.14 -5.45 -8.92
CA PHE A 108 5.55 -5.12 -8.72
C PHE A 108 6.43 -6.38 -8.80
N LEU A 109 6.07 -7.42 -8.03
CA LEU A 109 6.79 -8.69 -8.01
C LEU A 109 6.79 -9.41 -9.37
N ARG A 110 5.70 -9.36 -10.15
CA ARG A 110 5.67 -9.99 -11.48
C ARG A 110 6.54 -9.27 -12.50
N LYS A 111 6.65 -7.95 -12.40
CA LYS A 111 7.49 -7.17 -13.32
C LYS A 111 8.97 -7.48 -13.10
N GLU A 112 9.39 -7.69 -11.86
CA GLU A 112 10.75 -8.19 -11.54
C GLU A 112 11.04 -9.53 -12.22
N ASN A 113 10.06 -10.44 -12.30
CA ASN A 113 10.21 -11.77 -12.91
C ASN A 113 10.11 -11.78 -14.45
N THR A 114 9.84 -10.66 -15.12
CA THR A 114 9.73 -10.58 -16.59
C THR A 114 10.94 -9.93 -17.26
N HIS A 115 11.96 -9.56 -16.49
CA HIS A 115 13.22 -8.99 -16.98
C HIS A 115 14.40 -9.99 -17.00
N GLU A 116 14.13 -11.30 -16.98
CA GLU A 116 15.11 -12.37 -17.26
C GLU A 116 15.25 -12.71 -18.75
#